data_AF-A0AAN7Z5X3-F1
#
_entry.id   AF-A0AAN7Z5X3-F1
#
_cell.length_a   1.000
_cell.length_b   1.000
_cell.length_c   1.000
_cell.angle_alpha   90.00
_cell.angle_beta   90.00
_cell.angle_gamma   90.00
#
_symmetry.space_group_name_H-M   'P 1'
#
loop_
_entity.id
_entity.type
_entity.pdbx_description
1 polymer ?
#
loop_
_entity_poly.entity_id
_entity_poly.type
_entity_poly.pdbx_seq_one_letter_code
_entity_poly.pdbx_strand_id
1 'polypeptide(L)'
;MVPRNWGAVELQRSPEQTAAKGKPASTDTRFKVAPFLLFISWLTILVSLWHSVRHYEARNRGLLNRIIGFIRYVPFRFLLMIPLALVVVAYQALAAWDFDYSPLKKDTNLVAMYVGGYLPGLLLVIILCVSGFLRPNEDKELIRQRRARGNQLDQELGITHKPAWWRRLNREPSTGDAMRDQLFRNVREVRGGRRIQEMAEQRADNAEGASTTNNAIEMSSIRRSPSVASNTAPPPYTPSGKPGPRRNDRTVQAAASLLFPNAGNPPPPPADNRGREPESQTQASRRPSEMRSPSTASGVSITAPPQQIRSMLDI
;
A
#
# COMPACT_ATOMS: atom_id res chain seq x y z
N MET A 1 -5.17 -29.24 0.51
CA MET A 1 -6.64 -29.41 0.51
C MET A 1 -6.95 -30.61 -0.35
N VAL A 2 -7.48 -31.70 0.22
CA VAL A 2 -7.94 -32.86 -0.59
C VAL A 2 -9.38 -32.59 -1.01
N PRO A 3 -9.71 -32.58 -2.32
CA PRO A 3 -11.07 -32.32 -2.79
C PRO A 3 -12.04 -33.35 -2.22
N ARG A 4 -13.16 -32.87 -1.66
CA ARG A 4 -14.22 -33.71 -1.10
C ARG A 4 -15.25 -34.02 -2.18
N ASN A 5 -15.69 -35.27 -2.25
CA ASN A 5 -16.85 -35.62 -3.05
C ASN A 5 -18.12 -35.07 -2.35
N TRP A 6 -18.79 -34.11 -2.98
CA TRP A 6 -20.02 -33.49 -2.49
C TRP A 6 -21.28 -34.32 -2.80
N GLY A 7 -21.17 -35.37 -3.62
CA GLY A 7 -22.32 -36.17 -4.04
C GLY A 7 -23.06 -36.84 -2.88
N ALA A 8 -22.38 -37.13 -1.75
CA ALA A 8 -23.04 -37.70 -0.57
C ALA A 8 -23.99 -36.72 0.14
N VAL A 9 -23.75 -35.40 0.01
CA VAL A 9 -24.62 -34.36 0.59
C VAL A 9 -25.86 -34.14 -0.28
N GLU A 10 -25.78 -34.38 -1.58
CA GLU A 10 -26.91 -34.28 -2.52
C GLU A 10 -27.95 -35.40 -2.33
N LEU A 11 -27.53 -36.53 -1.75
CA LEU A 11 -28.38 -37.70 -1.49
C LEU A 11 -29.29 -37.47 -0.26
N GLN A 12 -30.23 -36.53 -0.38
CA GLN A 12 -31.25 -36.20 0.62
C GLN A 12 -32.68 -36.30 0.05
N ARG A 13 -32.92 -37.26 -0.85
CA ARG A 13 -34.22 -37.39 -1.55
C ARG A 13 -35.27 -38.17 -0.74
N SER A 14 -34.83 -39.04 0.17
CA SER A 14 -35.69 -39.78 1.11
C SER A 14 -35.16 -39.66 2.54
N PRO A 15 -36.01 -39.77 3.58
CA PRO A 15 -35.59 -39.61 4.97
C PRO A 15 -34.54 -40.64 5.41
N GLU A 16 -34.66 -41.88 4.94
CA GLU A 16 -33.68 -42.95 5.18
C GLU A 16 -32.32 -42.62 4.55
N GLN A 17 -32.32 -42.07 3.34
CA GLN A 17 -31.12 -41.67 2.64
C GLN A 17 -30.43 -40.49 3.31
N THR A 18 -31.20 -39.51 3.80
CA THR A 18 -30.70 -38.38 4.57
C THR A 18 -30.05 -38.84 5.87
N ALA A 19 -30.66 -39.77 6.60
CA ALA A 19 -30.10 -40.30 7.84
C ALA A 19 -28.82 -41.13 7.60
N ALA A 20 -28.83 -41.99 6.58
CA ALA A 20 -27.73 -42.92 6.32
C ALA A 20 -26.53 -42.30 5.59
N LYS A 21 -26.76 -41.31 4.70
CA LYS A 21 -25.71 -40.72 3.86
C LYS A 21 -25.54 -39.22 4.07
N GLY A 22 -26.62 -38.46 4.10
CA GLY A 22 -26.59 -36.99 4.21
C GLY A 22 -26.05 -36.47 5.56
N LYS A 23 -26.57 -37.00 6.67
CA LYS A 23 -26.20 -36.64 8.04
C LYS A 23 -24.72 -36.93 8.36
N PRO A 24 -24.18 -38.16 8.14
CA PRO A 24 -22.77 -38.43 8.41
C PRO A 24 -21.84 -37.67 7.47
N ALA A 25 -22.24 -37.42 6.21
CA ALA A 25 -21.47 -36.59 5.31
C ALA A 25 -21.39 -35.13 5.81
N SER A 26 -22.48 -34.58 6.33
CA SER A 26 -22.54 -33.16 6.71
C SER A 26 -21.97 -32.88 8.11
N THR A 27 -21.89 -33.88 8.99
CA THR A 27 -21.39 -33.77 10.38
C THR A 27 -20.07 -34.51 10.59
N ASP A 28 -19.25 -34.58 9.55
CA ASP A 28 -17.93 -35.20 9.56
C ASP A 28 -16.99 -34.50 10.57
N THR A 29 -15.99 -35.25 11.07
CA THR A 29 -14.98 -34.78 12.04
C THR A 29 -14.31 -33.48 11.58
N ARG A 30 -14.12 -33.30 10.27
CA ARG A 30 -13.56 -32.06 9.69
C ARG A 30 -14.42 -30.84 10.01
N PHE A 31 -15.74 -30.97 9.90
CA PHE A 31 -16.68 -29.90 10.25
C PHE A 31 -16.72 -29.62 11.75
N LYS A 32 -16.44 -30.63 12.60
CA LYS A 32 -16.35 -30.44 14.05
C LYS A 32 -15.03 -29.78 14.50
N VAL A 33 -13.92 -30.07 13.80
CA VAL A 33 -12.62 -29.45 14.07
C VAL A 33 -12.60 -27.97 13.64
N ALA A 34 -13.30 -27.62 12.56
CA ALA A 34 -13.36 -26.24 12.06
C ALA A 34 -13.80 -25.18 13.11
N PRO A 35 -14.95 -25.30 13.79
CA PRO A 35 -15.38 -24.34 14.81
C PRO A 35 -14.47 -24.35 16.04
N PHE A 36 -13.81 -25.47 16.36
CA PHE A 36 -12.80 -25.52 17.42
C PHE A 36 -11.59 -24.64 17.09
N LEU A 37 -11.06 -24.74 15.87
CA LEU A 37 -9.98 -23.85 15.40
C LEU A 37 -10.43 -22.40 15.33
N LEU A 38 -11.68 -22.15 14.91
CA LEU A 38 -12.27 -20.81 14.85
C LEU A 38 -12.40 -20.20 16.26
N PHE A 39 -12.77 -21.02 17.25
CA PHE A 39 -12.81 -20.60 18.66
C PHE A 39 -11.42 -20.27 19.20
N ILE A 40 -10.39 -21.06 18.89
CA ILE A 40 -9.00 -20.73 19.24
C ILE A 40 -8.58 -19.40 18.62
N SER A 41 -8.93 -19.18 17.34
CA SER A 41 -8.68 -17.89 16.67
C SER A 41 -9.36 -16.72 17.39
N TRP A 42 -10.61 -16.90 17.81
CA TRP A 42 -11.34 -15.91 18.61
C TRP A 42 -10.66 -15.65 19.97
N LEU A 43 -10.18 -16.69 20.67
CA LEU A 43 -9.40 -16.52 21.89
C LEU A 43 -8.09 -15.77 21.66
N THR A 44 -7.38 -16.04 20.55
CA THR A 44 -6.16 -15.27 20.21
C THR A 44 -6.45 -13.79 19.98
N ILE A 45 -7.61 -13.43 19.40
CA ILE A 45 -8.04 -12.03 19.28
C ILE A 45 -8.21 -11.40 20.66
N LEU A 46 -8.85 -12.10 21.62
CA LEU A 46 -9.00 -11.62 22.98
C LEU A 46 -7.65 -11.43 23.70
N VAL A 47 -6.76 -12.42 23.62
CA VAL A 47 -5.43 -12.33 24.25
C VAL A 47 -4.61 -11.21 23.61
N SER A 48 -4.65 -11.07 22.29
CA SER A 48 -3.98 -9.98 21.58
C SER A 48 -4.52 -8.62 22.01
N LEU A 49 -5.85 -8.46 22.11
CA LEU A 49 -6.45 -7.20 22.55
C LEU A 49 -6.10 -6.89 24.01
N TRP A 50 -6.20 -7.89 24.89
CA TRP A 50 -5.82 -7.75 26.29
C TRP A 50 -4.36 -7.38 26.46
N HIS A 51 -3.46 -8.00 25.68
CA HIS A 51 -2.03 -7.69 25.70
C HIS A 51 -1.76 -6.25 25.28
N SER A 52 -2.40 -5.78 24.21
CA SER A 52 -2.28 -4.40 23.74
C SER A 52 -2.76 -3.39 24.78
N VAL A 53 -3.97 -3.58 25.34
CA VAL A 53 -4.48 -2.69 26.40
C VAL A 53 -3.56 -2.68 27.61
N ARG A 54 -3.01 -3.84 28.00
CA ARG A 54 -2.10 -3.94 29.14
C ARG A 54 -0.76 -3.21 28.94
N HIS A 55 -0.23 -3.13 27.72
CA HIS A 55 1.09 -2.54 27.45
C HIS A 55 1.04 -1.06 27.06
N TYR A 56 -0.04 -0.62 26.41
CA TYR A 56 -0.12 0.74 25.88
C TYR A 56 -0.83 1.73 26.82
N GLU A 57 -1.39 1.29 27.96
CA GLU A 57 -2.14 2.17 28.86
C GLU A 57 -1.65 2.19 30.31
N ALA A 58 -1.93 3.32 30.98
CA ALA A 58 -1.53 3.57 32.36
C ALA A 58 -2.17 2.56 33.32
N ARG A 59 -1.33 2.06 34.24
CA ARG A 59 -1.64 0.87 35.06
C ARG A 59 -2.62 1.19 36.19
N ASN A 60 -3.92 1.04 35.94
CA ASN A 60 -4.93 1.09 37.01
C ASN A 60 -4.76 -0.11 37.96
N ARG A 61 -4.72 0.17 39.27
CA ARG A 61 -4.62 -0.85 40.34
C ARG A 61 -6.01 -1.48 40.60
N GLY A 62 -6.06 -2.81 40.72
CA GLY A 62 -7.28 -3.59 41.00
C GLY A 62 -7.84 -4.36 39.79
N LEU A 63 -8.42 -5.54 40.03
CA LEU A 63 -8.91 -6.45 38.97
C LEU A 63 -10.23 -5.96 38.34
N LEU A 64 -11.15 -5.42 39.17
CA LEU A 64 -12.40 -4.81 38.71
C LEU A 64 -12.18 -3.49 37.97
N ASN A 65 -11.34 -2.60 38.51
CA ASN A 65 -10.97 -1.35 37.83
C ASN A 65 -10.24 -1.60 36.50
N ARG A 66 -9.56 -2.75 36.36
CA ARG A 66 -8.96 -3.18 35.09
C ARG A 66 -10.01 -3.60 34.06
N ILE A 67 -11.09 -4.29 34.47
CA ILE A 67 -12.17 -4.68 33.55
C ILE A 67 -12.98 -3.46 33.11
N ILE A 68 -13.31 -2.56 34.05
CA ILE A 68 -14.02 -1.32 33.75
C ILE A 68 -13.16 -0.41 32.87
N GLY A 69 -11.87 -0.29 33.19
CA GLY A 69 -10.89 0.38 32.34
C GLY A 69 -10.87 -0.22 30.94
N PHE A 70 -10.71 -1.54 30.83
CA PHE A 70 -10.68 -2.25 29.54
C PHE A 70 -11.91 -1.92 28.67
N ILE A 71 -13.11 -1.94 29.22
CA ILE A 71 -14.34 -1.60 28.48
C ILE A 71 -14.33 -0.15 28.00
N ARG A 72 -13.80 0.78 28.82
CA ARG A 72 -13.75 2.21 28.48
C ARG A 72 -12.66 2.55 27.47
N TYR A 73 -11.56 1.80 27.49
CA TYR A 73 -10.39 2.02 26.65
C TYR A 73 -10.47 1.30 25.31
N VAL A 74 -11.15 0.16 25.24
CA VAL A 74 -11.35 -0.56 23.99
C VAL A 74 -12.26 0.27 23.05
N PRO A 75 -11.84 0.55 21.81
CA PRO A 75 -12.68 1.24 20.85
C PRO A 75 -14.02 0.52 20.68
N PHE A 76 -15.13 1.26 20.76
CA PHE A 76 -16.49 0.71 20.73
C PHE A 76 -16.75 -0.31 19.61
N ARG A 77 -16.13 -0.12 18.43
CA ARG A 77 -16.18 -1.08 17.32
C ARG A 77 -15.74 -2.50 17.71
N PHE A 78 -14.65 -2.65 18.48
CA PHE A 78 -14.16 -3.96 18.90
C PHE A 78 -15.08 -4.58 19.95
N LEU A 79 -15.64 -3.75 20.82
CA LEU A 79 -16.60 -4.19 21.83
C LEU A 79 -17.87 -4.77 21.21
N LEU A 80 -18.30 -4.25 20.04
CA LEU A 80 -19.39 -4.84 19.26
C LEU A 80 -18.95 -6.03 18.40
N MET A 81 -17.78 -5.96 17.76
CA MET A 81 -17.33 -7.01 16.84
C MET A 81 -16.97 -8.33 17.53
N ILE A 82 -16.35 -8.29 18.71
CA ILE A 82 -15.92 -9.49 19.45
C ILE A 82 -17.08 -10.43 19.81
N PRO A 83 -18.17 -9.97 20.47
CA PRO A 83 -19.30 -10.84 20.79
C PRO A 83 -20.04 -11.29 19.53
N LEU A 84 -20.13 -10.43 18.51
CA LEU A 84 -20.76 -10.78 17.25
C LEU A 84 -19.98 -11.87 16.49
N ALA A 85 -18.64 -11.82 16.53
CA ALA A 85 -17.79 -12.89 16.02
C ALA A 85 -17.96 -14.19 16.80
N LEU A 86 -18.19 -14.12 18.12
CA LEU A 86 -18.50 -15.30 18.94
C LEU A 86 -19.83 -15.95 18.52
N VAL A 87 -20.84 -15.16 18.18
CA VAL A 87 -22.13 -15.68 17.65
C VAL A 87 -21.89 -16.47 16.36
N VAL A 88 -21.04 -15.98 15.45
CA VAL A 88 -20.67 -16.72 14.24
C VAL A 88 -20.00 -18.04 14.61
N VAL A 89 -19.03 -18.04 15.53
CA VAL A 89 -18.34 -19.27 15.99
C VAL A 89 -19.36 -20.27 16.57
N ALA A 90 -20.28 -19.78 17.41
CA ALA A 90 -21.29 -20.60 18.06
C ALA A 90 -22.26 -21.22 17.04
N TYR A 91 -22.70 -20.45 16.04
CA TYR A 91 -23.54 -20.98 14.96
C TYR A 91 -22.80 -22.05 14.13
N GLN A 92 -21.52 -21.83 13.80
CA GLN A 92 -20.71 -22.82 13.08
C GLN A 92 -20.53 -24.10 13.91
N ALA A 93 -20.42 -23.99 15.24
CA ALA A 93 -20.44 -25.15 16.13
C ALA A 93 -21.82 -25.83 16.10
N LEU A 94 -22.92 -25.12 16.27
CA LEU A 94 -24.25 -25.72 16.21
C LEU A 94 -24.49 -26.48 14.89
N ALA A 95 -24.14 -25.88 13.75
CA ALA A 95 -24.28 -26.49 12.43
C ALA A 95 -23.37 -27.71 12.18
N ALA A 96 -22.28 -27.87 12.95
CA ALA A 96 -21.35 -28.98 12.84
C ALA A 96 -21.73 -30.20 13.70
N TRP A 97 -22.41 -29.98 14.82
CA TRP A 97 -22.87 -31.05 15.72
C TRP A 97 -24.32 -31.45 15.46
N ASP A 98 -25.16 -30.50 15.07
CA ASP A 98 -26.56 -30.75 14.76
C ASP A 98 -26.85 -30.50 13.28
N PHE A 99 -27.32 -31.55 12.63
CA PHE A 99 -27.63 -31.51 11.20
C PHE A 99 -28.92 -30.70 10.91
N ASP A 100 -29.82 -30.56 11.88
CA ASP A 100 -31.10 -29.88 11.68
C ASP A 100 -30.97 -28.36 11.55
N TYR A 101 -29.89 -27.79 12.10
CA TYR A 101 -29.51 -26.39 11.96
C TYR A 101 -28.43 -26.16 10.89
N SER A 102 -28.02 -27.23 10.19
CA SER A 102 -26.96 -27.15 9.19
C SER A 102 -27.50 -26.56 7.88
N PRO A 103 -26.82 -25.58 7.27
CA PRO A 103 -27.23 -25.03 5.97
C PRO A 103 -27.15 -26.04 4.82
N LEU A 104 -26.54 -27.21 5.05
CA LEU A 104 -26.43 -28.29 4.05
C LEU A 104 -27.67 -29.19 3.99
N LYS A 105 -28.59 -29.09 4.96
CA LYS A 105 -29.86 -29.82 4.95
C LYS A 105 -30.84 -29.14 4.00
N LYS A 106 -31.53 -29.94 3.19
CA LYS A 106 -32.54 -29.45 2.24
C LYS A 106 -33.67 -28.66 2.93
N ASP A 107 -34.24 -29.24 3.99
CA ASP A 107 -35.32 -28.64 4.78
C ASP A 107 -34.77 -28.09 6.10
N THR A 108 -33.85 -27.12 6.00
CA THR A 108 -33.24 -26.50 7.18
C THR A 108 -34.11 -25.39 7.76
N ASN A 109 -33.93 -25.13 9.05
CA ASN A 109 -34.55 -23.99 9.69
C ASN A 109 -33.97 -22.67 9.14
N LEU A 110 -34.71 -22.02 8.23
CA LEU A 110 -34.29 -20.77 7.60
C LEU A 110 -34.01 -19.67 8.64
N VAL A 111 -34.77 -19.63 9.74
CA VAL A 111 -34.57 -18.63 10.80
C VAL A 111 -33.19 -18.80 11.43
N ALA A 112 -32.82 -20.03 11.80
CA ALA A 112 -31.51 -20.32 12.36
C ALA A 112 -30.39 -19.97 11.37
N MET A 113 -30.57 -20.28 10.08
CA MET A 113 -29.59 -19.98 9.04
C MET A 113 -29.39 -18.48 8.82
N TYR A 114 -30.46 -17.70 8.71
CA TYR A 114 -30.37 -16.25 8.49
C TYR A 114 -29.90 -15.51 9.74
N VAL A 115 -30.46 -15.83 10.92
CA VAL A 115 -30.13 -15.14 12.16
C VAL A 115 -28.77 -15.55 12.71
N GLY A 116 -28.41 -16.83 12.64
CA GLY A 116 -27.14 -17.33 13.16
C GLY A 116 -25.97 -17.22 12.19
N GLY A 117 -26.23 -17.40 10.89
CA GLY A 117 -25.20 -17.38 9.86
C GLY A 117 -24.99 -15.99 9.24
N TYR A 118 -25.99 -15.48 8.53
CA TYR A 118 -25.84 -14.29 7.68
C TYR A 118 -25.91 -12.98 8.45
N LEU A 119 -26.83 -12.86 9.40
CA LEU A 119 -27.06 -11.64 10.17
C LEU A 119 -25.81 -11.14 10.92
N PRO A 120 -25.08 -11.95 11.70
CA PRO A 120 -23.88 -11.46 12.38
C PRO A 120 -22.78 -11.05 11.39
N GLY A 121 -22.64 -11.74 10.26
CA GLY A 121 -21.72 -11.34 9.19
C GLY A 121 -22.08 -9.98 8.59
N LEU A 122 -23.37 -9.77 8.26
CA LEU A 122 -23.88 -8.50 7.75
C LEU A 122 -23.67 -7.36 8.75
N LEU A 123 -24.00 -7.60 10.02
CA LEU A 123 -23.82 -6.63 11.10
C LEU A 123 -22.35 -6.26 11.29
N LEU A 124 -21.42 -7.22 11.17
CA LEU A 124 -19.97 -6.91 11.18
C LEU A 124 -19.59 -5.95 10.05
N VAL A 125 -20.06 -6.20 8.83
CA VAL A 125 -19.80 -5.31 7.67
C VAL A 125 -20.39 -3.92 7.91
N ILE A 126 -21.64 -3.83 8.39
CA ILE A 126 -22.29 -2.54 8.67
C ILE A 126 -21.50 -1.77 9.74
N ILE A 127 -21.10 -2.42 10.84
CA ILE A 127 -20.30 -1.81 11.90
C ILE A 127 -18.96 -1.29 11.35
N LEU A 128 -18.29 -2.06 10.50
CA LEU A 128 -17.03 -1.67 9.87
C LEU A 128 -17.22 -0.46 8.93
N CYS A 129 -18.27 -0.46 8.11
CA CYS A 129 -18.59 0.67 7.22
C CYS A 129 -18.88 1.94 8.04
N VAL A 130 -19.78 1.88 9.00
CA VAL A 130 -20.14 3.03 9.86
C VAL A 130 -18.91 3.53 10.63
N SER A 131 -18.13 2.62 11.22
CA SER A 131 -16.89 2.99 11.92
C SER A 131 -15.84 3.59 10.98
N GLY A 132 -15.82 3.20 9.70
CA GLY A 132 -14.95 3.77 8.68
C GLY A 132 -15.35 5.20 8.32
N PHE A 133 -16.65 5.48 8.21
CA PHE A 133 -17.16 6.83 7.90
C PHE A 133 -17.02 7.81 9.07
N LEU A 134 -17.17 7.35 10.31
CA LEU A 134 -17.08 8.21 11.50
C LEU A 134 -15.65 8.67 11.81
N ARG A 135 -14.62 7.97 11.31
CA ARG A 135 -13.22 8.31 11.60
C ARG A 135 -12.68 9.29 10.57
N PRO A 136 -12.14 10.45 10.99
CA PRO A 136 -11.41 11.31 10.08
C PRO A 136 -10.18 10.55 9.56
N ASN A 137 -9.84 10.80 8.30
CA ASN A 137 -8.70 10.15 7.68
C ASN A 137 -7.41 10.66 8.35
N GLU A 138 -6.70 9.81 9.12
CA GLU A 138 -5.46 10.15 9.83
C GLU A 138 -4.42 10.78 8.89
N ASP A 139 -4.39 10.38 7.62
CA ASP A 139 -3.46 10.94 6.64
C ASP A 139 -3.73 12.45 6.41
N LYS A 140 -4.98 12.90 6.46
CA LYS A 140 -5.33 14.33 6.40
C LYS A 140 -4.83 15.07 7.64
N GLU A 141 -4.92 14.45 8.80
CA GLU A 141 -4.42 15.03 10.05
C GLU A 141 -2.89 15.08 10.07
N LEU A 142 -2.20 14.06 9.56
CA LEU A 142 -0.75 14.05 9.41
C LEU A 142 -0.26 15.11 8.42
N ILE A 143 -0.98 15.34 7.32
CA ILE A 143 -0.69 16.45 6.39
C ILE A 143 -0.90 17.79 7.10
N ARG A 144 -1.98 17.95 7.87
CA ARG A 144 -2.24 19.16 8.65
C ARG A 144 -1.13 19.41 9.67
N GLN A 145 -0.71 18.39 10.40
CA GLN A 145 0.39 18.48 11.37
C GLN A 145 1.73 18.79 10.69
N ARG A 146 2.00 18.20 9.52
CA ARG A 146 3.19 18.55 8.72
C ARG A 146 3.18 20.01 8.26
N ARG A 147 2.03 20.53 7.83
CA ARG A 147 1.89 21.96 7.49
C ARG A 147 2.06 22.86 8.71
N ALA A 148 1.46 22.51 9.84
CA ALA A 148 1.57 23.29 11.08
C ALA A 148 3.03 23.35 11.57
N ARG A 149 3.72 22.21 11.60
CA ARG A 149 5.15 22.14 11.95
C ARG A 149 6.03 22.89 10.96
N GLY A 150 5.73 22.80 9.66
CA GLY A 150 6.44 23.59 8.63
C GLY A 150 6.26 25.09 8.84
N ASN A 151 5.05 25.55 9.08
CA ASN A 151 4.77 26.97 9.32
C ASN A 151 5.45 27.49 10.60
N GLN A 152 5.51 26.68 11.66
CA GLN A 152 6.23 27.05 12.89
C GLN A 152 7.74 27.18 12.63
N LEU A 153 8.33 26.22 11.92
CA LEU A 153 9.74 26.26 11.54
C LEU A 153 10.05 27.47 10.65
N ASP A 154 9.18 27.77 9.70
CA ASP A 154 9.31 28.93 8.80
C ASP A 154 9.26 30.25 9.58
N GLN A 155 8.41 30.35 10.62
CA GLN A 155 8.36 31.51 11.50
C GLN A 155 9.63 31.67 12.34
N GLU A 156 10.17 30.58 12.90
CA GLU A 156 11.42 30.58 13.66
C GLU A 156 12.62 30.99 12.80
N LEU A 157 12.65 30.59 11.52
CA LEU A 157 13.70 30.94 10.58
C LEU A 157 13.48 32.30 9.90
N GLY A 158 12.37 33.00 10.20
CA GLY A 158 11.99 34.26 9.53
C GLY A 158 11.71 34.09 8.03
N ILE A 159 11.51 32.86 7.57
CA ILE A 159 11.25 32.53 6.16
C ILE A 159 9.78 32.84 5.88
N THR A 160 9.53 33.96 5.23
CA THR A 160 8.19 34.27 4.73
C THR A 160 7.99 33.60 3.37
N HIS A 161 7.12 32.59 3.33
CA HIS A 161 6.85 31.87 2.09
C HIS A 161 6.11 32.78 1.10
N LYS A 162 6.83 33.28 0.09
CA LYS A 162 6.25 34.16 -0.92
C LYS A 162 5.21 33.39 -1.75
N PRO A 163 4.04 33.98 -2.05
CA PRO A 163 2.97 33.30 -2.77
C PRO A 163 3.44 32.86 -4.16
N ALA A 164 2.82 31.82 -4.72
CA ALA A 164 3.27 31.20 -5.97
C ALA A 164 3.31 32.18 -7.16
N TRP A 165 2.50 33.24 -7.14
CA TRP A 165 2.55 34.32 -8.14
C TRP A 165 3.80 35.19 -8.02
N TRP A 166 4.32 35.41 -6.81
CA TRP A 166 5.54 36.20 -6.58
C TRP A 166 6.76 35.54 -7.24
N ARG A 167 6.83 34.20 -7.20
CA ARG A 167 7.88 33.43 -7.89
C ARG A 167 7.80 33.50 -9.41
N ARG A 168 6.63 33.83 -9.97
CA ARG A 168 6.45 34.02 -11.41
C ARG A 168 6.86 35.43 -11.84
N LEU A 169 6.60 36.42 -11.00
CA LEU A 169 6.93 37.83 -11.25
C LEU A 169 8.41 38.14 -10.98
N ASN A 170 8.95 37.62 -9.88
CA ASN A 170 10.37 37.71 -9.53
C ASN A 170 11.12 36.44 -9.98
N ARG A 171 10.86 35.94 -11.19
CA ARG A 171 11.85 35.06 -11.83
C ARG A 171 13.09 35.92 -12.03
N GLU A 172 14.00 35.83 -11.07
CA GLU A 172 15.35 36.32 -11.22
C GLU A 172 15.88 35.72 -12.54
N PRO A 173 16.37 36.55 -13.48
CA PRO A 173 16.90 36.05 -14.73
C PRO A 173 18.07 35.15 -14.36
N SER A 174 17.87 33.84 -14.41
CA SER A 174 18.95 32.90 -14.14
C SER A 174 20.01 33.12 -15.21
N THR A 175 21.05 33.85 -14.84
CA THR A 175 22.37 33.82 -15.45
C THR A 175 22.35 33.82 -16.99
N GLY A 176 22.08 34.98 -17.58
CA GLY A 176 22.49 35.27 -18.96
C GLY A 176 21.45 35.93 -19.87
N ASP A 177 20.16 35.63 -19.70
CA ASP A 177 19.14 36.23 -20.57
C ASP A 177 18.69 37.58 -20.00
N ALA A 178 19.18 38.65 -20.63
CA ALA A 178 18.85 40.01 -20.29
C ALA A 178 17.32 40.20 -20.28
N MET A 179 16.81 40.96 -19.32
CA MET A 179 15.40 41.35 -19.18
C MET A 179 14.77 41.84 -20.50
N ARG A 180 15.60 42.38 -21.41
CA ARG A 180 15.26 42.73 -22.79
C ARG A 180 14.77 41.54 -23.62
N ASP A 181 15.42 40.38 -23.58
CA ASP A 181 15.06 39.24 -24.44
C ASP A 181 13.75 38.57 -24.02
N GLN A 182 13.46 38.56 -22.71
CA GLN A 182 12.15 38.15 -22.21
C GLN A 182 11.06 39.16 -22.59
N LEU A 183 11.35 40.45 -22.53
CA LEU A 183 10.43 41.50 -22.99
C LEU A 183 10.17 41.37 -24.50
N PHE A 184 11.20 41.10 -25.30
CA PHE A 184 11.06 40.89 -26.74
C PHE A 184 10.28 39.61 -27.08
N ARG A 185 10.43 38.50 -26.33
CA ARG A 185 9.58 37.31 -26.51
C ARG A 185 8.12 37.57 -26.16
N ASN A 186 7.85 38.16 -25.00
CA ASN A 186 6.48 38.47 -24.58
C ASN A 186 5.81 39.48 -25.53
N VAL A 187 6.54 40.50 -26.00
CA VAL A 187 6.04 41.47 -26.98
C VAL A 187 5.82 40.81 -28.35
N ARG A 188 6.67 39.86 -28.74
CA ARG A 188 6.50 39.11 -30.01
C ARG A 188 5.32 38.14 -29.95
N GLU A 189 5.05 37.55 -28.79
CA GLU A 189 3.86 36.73 -28.55
C GLU A 189 2.57 37.57 -28.55
N VAL A 190 2.59 38.74 -27.91
CA VAL A 190 1.41 39.64 -27.83
C VAL A 190 1.16 40.40 -29.14
N ARG A 191 2.19 40.69 -29.94
CA ARG A 191 2.07 41.49 -31.18
C ARG A 191 2.12 40.67 -32.48
N GLY A 192 2.38 39.35 -32.42
CA GLY A 192 2.68 38.54 -33.61
C GLY A 192 1.84 37.28 -33.84
N GLY A 193 0.90 36.93 -32.95
CA GLY A 193 0.18 35.65 -33.04
C GLY A 193 -0.79 35.49 -34.21
N ARG A 194 -1.45 36.55 -34.69
CA ARG A 194 -2.46 36.43 -35.77
C ARG A 194 -1.87 36.34 -37.18
N ARG A 195 -0.84 37.13 -37.49
CA ARG A 195 -0.30 37.18 -38.87
C ARG A 195 0.49 35.94 -39.27
N ILE A 196 1.13 35.25 -38.33
CA ILE A 196 1.90 34.02 -38.64
C ILE A 196 0.95 32.85 -38.89
N GLN A 197 -0.19 32.82 -38.19
CA GLN A 197 -1.24 31.83 -38.43
C GLN A 197 -1.96 32.08 -39.76
N GLU A 198 -2.33 33.33 -40.06
CA GLU A 198 -2.92 33.71 -41.36
C GLU A 198 -1.97 33.44 -42.54
N MET A 199 -0.66 33.64 -42.38
CA MET A 199 0.32 33.41 -43.45
C MET A 199 0.68 31.91 -43.62
N ALA A 200 0.55 31.11 -42.56
CA ALA A 200 0.66 29.65 -42.63
C ALA A 200 -0.58 29.03 -43.28
N GLU A 201 -1.77 29.54 -42.98
CA GLU A 201 -3.03 29.16 -43.63
C GLU A 201 -3.03 29.54 -45.13
N GLN A 202 -2.63 30.75 -45.50
CA GLN A 202 -2.47 31.14 -46.92
C GLN A 202 -1.42 30.31 -47.69
N ARG A 203 -0.43 29.74 -47.00
CA ARG A 203 0.59 28.89 -47.63
C ARG A 203 0.10 27.45 -47.81
N ALA A 204 -0.78 26.97 -46.93
CA ALA A 204 -1.45 25.69 -47.09
C ALA A 204 -2.43 25.74 -48.26
N ASP A 205 -3.25 26.80 -48.37
CA ASP A 205 -4.23 26.96 -49.46
C ASP A 205 -3.55 27.06 -50.85
N ASN A 206 -2.40 27.74 -50.95
CA ASN A 206 -1.64 27.83 -52.20
C ASN A 206 -0.91 26.53 -52.59
N ALA A 207 -0.64 25.63 -51.64
CA ALA A 207 0.00 24.34 -51.92
C ALA A 207 -0.99 23.30 -52.47
N GLU A 208 -2.28 23.42 -52.14
CA GLU A 208 -3.33 22.53 -52.66
C GLU A 208 -3.74 22.87 -54.11
N GLY A 209 -3.43 24.07 -54.61
CA GLY A 209 -3.75 24.52 -55.98
C GLY A 209 -2.73 24.15 -57.07
N ALA A 210 -1.58 23.55 -56.73
CA ALA A 210 -0.45 23.38 -57.67
C ALA A 210 -0.12 21.91 -58.03
N SER A 211 -1.10 20.99 -57.98
CA SER A 211 -0.89 19.57 -58.29
C SER A 211 -1.73 19.06 -59.47
N THR A 212 -1.72 19.79 -60.58
CA THR A 212 -2.31 19.32 -61.85
C THR A 212 -1.52 19.85 -63.04
N THR A 213 -0.30 19.34 -63.26
CA THR A 213 0.29 19.19 -64.62
C THR A 213 1.63 18.43 -64.60
N ASN A 214 1.55 17.18 -65.06
CA ASN A 214 2.44 16.45 -65.96
C ASN A 214 3.99 16.52 -65.88
N ASN A 215 4.51 15.29 -65.91
CA ASN A 215 5.68 14.75 -66.62
C ASN A 215 6.99 14.51 -65.86
N ALA A 216 7.27 13.21 -65.78
CA ALA A 216 8.55 12.53 -65.62
C ALA A 216 9.77 13.26 -66.22
N ILE A 217 10.89 13.20 -65.50
CA ILE A 217 12.21 12.78 -65.97
C ILE A 217 13.13 12.57 -64.74
N GLU A 218 13.89 11.50 -64.82
CA GLU A 218 14.85 10.95 -63.88
C GLU A 218 15.94 11.94 -63.44
N MET A 219 16.41 11.84 -62.18
CA MET A 219 17.81 12.13 -61.87
C MET A 219 18.29 11.41 -60.59
N SER A 220 19.23 10.52 -60.81
CA SER A 220 20.09 9.84 -59.84
C SER A 220 20.90 10.82 -58.98
N SER A 221 20.91 10.64 -57.66
CA SER A 221 21.94 11.23 -56.80
C SER A 221 22.77 10.14 -56.12
N ILE A 222 24.06 10.23 -56.40
CA ILE A 222 25.15 9.38 -55.95
C ILE A 222 25.40 9.61 -54.45
N ARG A 223 25.61 8.49 -53.75
CA ARG A 223 26.00 8.36 -52.34
C ARG A 223 27.19 9.24 -51.95
N ARG A 224 27.10 9.83 -50.75
CA ARG A 224 28.22 9.88 -49.79
C ARG A 224 27.72 9.58 -48.38
N SER A 225 28.20 8.47 -47.83
CA SER A 225 28.32 8.13 -46.41
C SER A 225 29.74 7.54 -46.28
N PRO A 226 30.49 7.73 -45.17
CA PRO A 226 30.02 7.32 -43.83
C PRO A 226 30.54 8.13 -42.62
N SER A 227 29.82 8.09 -41.50
CA SER A 227 30.31 7.51 -40.23
C SER A 227 29.26 7.55 -39.11
N VAL A 228 28.78 6.34 -38.76
CA VAL A 228 28.52 5.78 -37.42
C VAL A 228 27.83 6.71 -36.40
N ALA A 229 26.50 6.75 -36.33
CA ALA A 229 25.60 5.79 -35.67
C ALA A 229 25.56 5.86 -34.12
N SER A 230 24.42 6.35 -33.59
CA SER A 230 23.67 5.58 -32.61
C SER A 230 22.19 5.62 -32.96
N ASN A 231 21.66 4.43 -33.26
CA ASN A 231 20.25 4.17 -33.51
C ASN A 231 19.45 4.34 -32.23
N THR A 232 18.41 5.17 -32.25
CA THR A 232 17.15 4.84 -31.55
C THR A 232 16.00 5.60 -32.23
N ALA A 233 15.04 4.86 -32.75
CA ALA A 233 13.80 5.38 -33.31
C ALA A 233 12.96 6.10 -32.22
N PRO A 234 12.22 7.17 -32.56
CA PRO A 234 11.28 7.79 -31.62
C PRO A 234 10.08 6.84 -31.38
N PRO A 235 9.61 6.69 -30.13
CA PRO A 235 8.45 5.86 -29.84
C PRO A 235 7.14 6.54 -30.30
N PRO A 236 6.09 5.76 -30.57
CA PRO A 236 4.81 6.26 -31.07
C PRO A 236 4.08 7.10 -30.01
N TYR A 237 3.45 8.18 -30.48
CA TYR A 237 2.66 9.11 -29.69
C TYR A 237 1.34 8.44 -29.25
N THR A 238 1.13 8.23 -27.95
CA THR A 238 -0.18 7.89 -27.39
C THR A 238 -0.78 9.12 -26.69
N PRO A 239 -1.92 9.66 -27.12
CA PRO A 239 -2.59 10.77 -26.46
C PRO A 239 -3.48 10.22 -25.33
N SER A 240 -2.96 10.10 -24.12
CA SER A 240 -3.82 10.08 -22.92
C SER A 240 -3.07 10.64 -21.72
N GLY A 241 -3.63 11.70 -21.15
CA GLY A 241 -3.03 12.46 -20.07
C GLY A 241 -2.97 11.68 -18.76
N LYS A 242 -1.76 11.62 -18.18
CA LYS A 242 -1.44 11.67 -16.73
C LYS A 242 0.09 11.60 -16.58
N PRO A 243 0.77 12.58 -15.97
CA PRO A 243 2.21 12.48 -15.74
C PRO A 243 2.49 11.48 -14.61
N GLY A 244 3.00 10.30 -14.97
CA GLY A 244 3.37 9.24 -14.03
C GLY A 244 4.72 9.49 -13.32
N PRO A 245 4.98 8.75 -12.22
CA PRO A 245 6.15 8.93 -11.33
C PRO A 245 7.52 8.72 -11.99
N ARG A 246 7.57 8.14 -13.19
CA ARG A 246 8.79 7.81 -13.93
C ARG A 246 9.64 9.01 -14.36
N ARG A 247 9.08 10.23 -14.38
CA ARG A 247 9.81 11.44 -14.78
C ARG A 247 10.78 11.90 -13.68
N ASN A 248 10.38 11.75 -12.41
CA ASN A 248 11.23 12.10 -11.27
C ASN A 248 12.40 11.12 -11.13
N ASP A 249 12.17 9.83 -11.36
CA ASP A 249 13.24 8.81 -11.32
C ASP A 249 14.33 9.09 -12.34
N ARG A 250 13.96 9.54 -13.56
CA ARG A 250 14.94 9.90 -14.61
C ARG A 250 15.75 11.15 -14.27
N THR A 251 15.14 12.15 -13.63
CA THR A 251 15.87 13.35 -13.17
C THR A 251 16.81 13.04 -12.01
N VAL A 252 16.41 12.16 -11.08
CA VAL A 252 17.24 11.72 -9.97
C VAL A 252 18.41 10.88 -10.48
N GLN A 253 18.17 10.01 -11.47
CA GLN A 253 19.22 9.18 -12.07
C GLN A 253 20.23 10.01 -12.88
N ALA A 254 19.78 11.04 -13.59
CA ALA A 254 20.65 11.98 -14.29
C ALA A 254 21.49 12.85 -13.33
N ALA A 255 20.90 13.29 -12.22
CA ALA A 255 21.63 14.02 -11.18
C ALA A 255 22.65 13.11 -10.45
N ALA A 256 22.28 11.86 -10.17
CA ALA A 256 23.17 10.88 -9.56
C ALA A 256 24.37 10.53 -10.47
N SER A 257 24.17 10.47 -11.80
CA SER A 257 25.28 10.24 -12.74
C SER A 257 26.25 11.42 -12.86
N LEU A 258 25.81 12.64 -12.54
CA LEU A 258 26.69 13.82 -12.49
C LEU A 258 27.47 13.91 -11.17
N LEU A 259 26.89 13.41 -10.08
CA LEU A 259 27.51 13.42 -8.75
C LEU A 259 28.45 12.25 -8.50
N PHE A 260 28.25 11.11 -9.17
CA PHE A 260 29.07 9.90 -9.01
C PHE A 260 29.49 9.30 -10.35
N PRO A 261 30.49 9.89 -11.03
CA PRO A 261 30.92 9.44 -12.37
C PRO A 261 31.62 8.06 -12.41
N ASN A 262 31.72 7.33 -11.28
CA ASN A 262 32.47 6.06 -11.21
C ASN A 262 31.74 4.90 -10.48
N ALA A 263 30.41 4.86 -10.46
CA ALA A 263 29.63 3.73 -9.92
C ALA A 263 29.44 2.57 -10.93
N GLY A 264 30.43 2.35 -11.81
CA GLY A 264 30.34 1.47 -12.99
C GLY A 264 30.49 -0.03 -12.73
N ASN A 265 30.72 -0.49 -11.50
CA ASN A 265 30.84 -1.93 -11.22
C ASN A 265 29.74 -2.39 -10.27
N PRO A 266 28.66 -3.03 -10.77
CA PRO A 266 27.75 -3.77 -9.91
C PRO A 266 28.49 -5.00 -9.32
N PRO A 267 28.35 -5.29 -8.01
CA PRO A 267 28.84 -6.55 -7.45
C PRO A 267 28.08 -7.73 -8.09
N PRO A 268 28.75 -8.89 -8.29
CA PRO A 268 28.12 -10.05 -8.90
C PRO A 268 26.93 -10.55 -8.06
N PRO A 269 25.86 -11.08 -8.69
CA PRO A 269 24.72 -11.61 -7.98
C PRO A 269 25.11 -12.84 -7.14
N PRO A 270 24.47 -13.08 -5.98
CA PRO A 270 24.73 -14.26 -5.17
C PRO A 270 24.33 -15.52 -5.94
N ALA A 271 25.26 -16.48 -6.03
CA ALA A 271 25.03 -17.76 -6.66
C ALA A 271 24.01 -18.59 -5.86
N ASP A 272 22.90 -18.93 -6.50
CA ASP A 272 22.02 -20.01 -6.09
C ASP A 272 22.79 -21.34 -6.14
N ASN A 273 22.99 -21.99 -4.98
CA ASN A 273 23.36 -23.39 -4.94
C ASN A 273 22.42 -24.16 -4.02
N ARG A 274 21.47 -24.83 -4.67
CA ARG A 274 20.58 -25.85 -4.13
C ARG A 274 21.22 -27.20 -4.46
N GLY A 275 21.66 -27.96 -3.47
CA GLY A 275 21.88 -29.39 -3.66
C GLY A 275 22.91 -30.08 -2.75
N ARG A 276 22.38 -30.96 -1.90
CA ARG A 276 22.85 -32.34 -1.65
C ARG A 276 23.92 -32.58 -0.55
N GLU A 277 23.41 -33.11 0.56
CA GLU A 277 24.07 -33.98 1.57
C GLU A 277 24.79 -35.21 0.93
N PRO A 278 25.73 -35.92 1.61
CA PRO A 278 25.48 -36.58 2.91
C PRO A 278 26.67 -36.77 3.89
N GLU A 279 26.32 -37.40 5.02
CA GLU A 279 27.12 -38.17 6.00
C GLU A 279 27.59 -37.52 7.31
N SER A 280 26.71 -37.66 8.32
CA SER A 280 26.93 -38.35 9.59
C SER A 280 28.36 -38.51 10.14
N GLN A 281 28.62 -37.90 11.31
CA GLN A 281 29.17 -38.65 12.44
C GLN A 281 28.82 -38.01 13.79
N THR A 282 28.35 -38.89 14.67
CA THR A 282 27.91 -38.75 16.05
C THR A 282 29.10 -38.50 16.98
N GLN A 283 28.99 -37.59 17.95
CA GLN A 283 29.31 -37.89 19.36
C GLN A 283 28.97 -36.72 20.31
N ALA A 284 28.47 -37.12 21.47
CA ALA A 284 27.94 -36.28 22.53
C ALA A 284 28.99 -35.92 23.58
N SER A 285 28.90 -34.72 24.18
CA SER A 285 29.10 -34.54 25.63
C SER A 285 28.69 -33.15 26.16
N ARG A 286 27.78 -33.18 27.15
CA ARG A 286 27.72 -32.40 28.41
C ARG A 286 27.71 -30.84 28.42
N ARG A 287 26.53 -30.29 28.76
CA ARG A 287 26.13 -29.15 29.66
C ARG A 287 27.21 -28.49 30.56
N PRO A 288 26.92 -27.34 31.23
CA PRO A 288 26.30 -26.07 30.79
C PRO A 288 27.06 -24.81 31.31
N SER A 289 26.90 -23.63 30.70
CA SER A 289 27.21 -22.37 31.40
C SER A 289 26.33 -21.22 30.94
N GLU A 290 25.70 -20.57 31.93
CA GLU A 290 25.05 -19.28 31.84
C GLU A 290 26.00 -18.22 31.27
N MET A 291 25.53 -17.41 30.32
CA MET A 291 25.83 -15.97 30.27
C MET A 291 24.90 -15.29 29.26
N ARG A 292 24.07 -14.39 29.79
CA ARG A 292 23.34 -13.38 29.03
C ARG A 292 24.33 -12.29 28.63
N SER A 293 24.39 -11.94 27.35
CA SER A 293 24.97 -10.68 26.88
C SER A 293 24.04 -10.00 25.87
N PRO A 294 23.57 -8.78 26.15
CA PRO A 294 22.91 -7.92 25.17
C PRO A 294 23.95 -7.09 24.41
N SER A 295 24.05 -7.29 23.10
CA SER A 295 24.87 -6.46 22.23
C SER A 295 24.08 -5.23 21.77
N THR A 296 24.29 -4.11 22.44
CA THR A 296 24.07 -2.76 21.90
C THR A 296 25.35 -1.97 22.20
N ALA A 297 26.27 -1.94 21.23
CA ALA A 297 27.51 -1.18 21.32
C ALA A 297 27.57 -0.25 20.10
N SER A 298 26.96 0.93 20.26
CA SER A 298 27.28 2.11 19.45
C SER A 298 28.54 2.74 20.04
N GLY A 299 29.65 2.67 19.31
CA GLY A 299 30.89 3.35 19.67
C GLY A 299 30.75 4.86 19.50
N VAL A 300 30.83 5.60 20.62
CA VAL A 300 30.99 7.05 20.62
C VAL A 300 32.06 7.41 21.67
N SER A 301 33.22 7.80 21.16
CA SER A 301 34.22 8.76 21.67
C SER A 301 34.26 9.10 23.18
N ILE A 302 35.41 8.82 23.82
CA ILE A 302 35.70 8.97 25.25
C ILE A 302 36.20 10.38 25.66
N THR A 303 36.19 11.40 24.79
CA THR A 303 36.86 12.69 25.11
C THR A 303 36.02 13.95 24.90
N ALA A 304 34.75 13.95 25.33
CA ALA A 304 33.96 15.18 25.44
C ALA A 304 33.28 15.27 26.82
N PRO A 305 33.23 16.46 27.46
CA PRO A 305 32.51 16.63 28.72
C PRO A 305 31.00 16.38 28.52
N PRO A 306 30.30 15.84 29.53
CA PRO A 306 28.91 15.42 29.40
C PRO A 306 28.01 16.63 29.08
N GLN A 307 27.28 16.55 27.96
CA GLN A 307 26.23 17.51 27.64
C GLN A 307 25.10 17.38 28.65
N GLN A 308 24.91 18.39 29.49
CA GLN A 308 23.74 18.50 30.37
C GLN A 308 22.51 18.86 29.52
N ILE A 309 21.66 17.89 29.26
CA ILE A 309 20.33 18.12 28.66
C ILE A 309 19.44 18.65 29.79
N ARG A 310 19.12 19.95 29.76
CA ARG A 310 18.07 20.53 30.62
C ARG A 310 16.71 20.05 30.13
N SER A 311 15.92 19.50 31.04
CA SER A 311 14.56 19.02 30.79
C SER A 311 13.66 20.16 30.32
N MET A 312 12.92 19.97 29.21
CA MET A 312 11.92 20.92 28.69
C MET A 312 10.63 21.01 29.56
N LEU A 313 10.66 20.52 30.80
CA LEU A 313 9.56 20.58 31.75
C LEU A 313 9.79 21.56 32.91
N ASP A 314 10.95 22.24 32.93
CA ASP A 314 11.20 23.39 33.80
C ASP A 314 11.21 24.68 32.97
N ILE A 315 10.01 25.17 32.62
CA ILE A 315 9.68 26.59 32.38
C ILE A 315 8.30 26.85 32.99
#